data_AF-A0A8S2YQQ1-F1
#
_entry.id   AF-A0A8S2YQQ1-F1
#
_cell.length_a   1.000
_cell.length_b   1.000
_cell.length_c   1.000
_cell.angle_alpha   90.00
_cell.angle_beta   90.00
_cell.angle_gamma   90.00
#
_symmetry.space_group_name_H-M   'P 1'
#
loop_
_entity.id
_entity.type
_entity.pdbx_description
1 polymer ?
#
loop_
_entity_poly.entity_id
_entity_poly.type
_entity_poly.pdbx_seq_one_letter_code
_entity_poly.pdbx_strand_id
1 'polypeptide(L)' 'WQQALYTEQMAKIPHSSFKETYEKHKEQERHVAPGAYGIDDFLTENGRKPRSIRGALDQLTPRFPKDQPVR' A
#
# COMPACT_ATOMS: atom_id res chain seq x y z
N TRP A 1 16.00 -38.89 35.94
CA TRP A 1 16.23 -38.84 34.48
C TRP A 1 14.99 -38.34 33.74
N GLN A 2 13.82 -38.97 33.91
CA GLN A 2 12.56 -38.56 33.28
C GLN A 2 12.13 -37.11 33.61
N GLN A 3 12.33 -36.65 34.85
CA GLN A 3 12.03 -35.27 35.25
C GLN A 3 12.94 -34.24 34.58
N ALA A 4 14.24 -34.53 34.45
CA ALA A 4 15.18 -33.64 33.76
C ALA A 4 14.85 -33.51 32.27
N LEU A 5 14.44 -34.61 31.64
CA LEU A 5 14.02 -34.64 30.25
C LEU A 5 12.72 -33.85 30.03
N TYR A 6 11.76 -33.96 30.96
CA TYR A 6 10.54 -33.17 30.96
C TYR A 6 10.81 -31.67 31.12
N THR A 7 11.72 -31.29 32.04
CA THR A 7 12.10 -29.88 32.22
C THR A 7 12.84 -29.31 31.01
N GLU A 8 13.69 -30.08 30.34
CA GLU A 8 14.32 -29.64 29.09
C GLU A 8 13.31 -29.47 27.96
N GLN A 9 12.30 -30.34 27.86
CA GLN A 9 11.22 -30.20 26.89
C GLN A 9 10.39 -28.94 27.17
N MET A 10 10.02 -28.70 28.43
CA MET A 10 9.29 -27.50 28.84
C MET A 10 10.11 -26.22 28.65
N ALA A 11 11.43 -26.27 28.87
CA ALA A 11 12.36 -25.16 28.63
C ALA A 11 12.50 -24.83 27.12
N LYS A 12 12.37 -25.84 26.25
CA LYS A 12 12.38 -25.70 24.78
C LYS A 12 11.06 -25.16 24.23
N ILE A 13 9.94 -25.37 24.92
CA ILE A 13 8.69 -24.70 24.59
C ILE A 13 8.97 -23.22 24.81
N PRO A 14 8.92 -22.37 23.76
CA PRO A 14 9.08 -20.96 24.00
C PRO A 14 7.97 -20.60 24.97
N HIS A 15 8.31 -20.10 26.16
CA HIS A 15 7.35 -19.47 27.07
C HIS A 15 7.01 -18.14 26.40
N SER A 16 6.45 -18.26 25.19
CA SER A 16 6.35 -17.23 24.20
C SER A 16 5.47 -16.21 24.86
N SER A 17 6.06 -15.06 25.14
CA SER A 17 5.41 -13.88 25.65
C SER A 17 4.08 -13.76 24.92
N PHE A 18 2.99 -14.19 25.57
CA PHE A 18 1.67 -14.20 24.96
C PHE A 18 1.37 -12.81 24.39
N LYS A 19 1.89 -11.79 25.08
CA LYS A 19 1.94 -10.39 24.66
C LYS A 19 2.64 -10.19 23.31
N GLU A 20 3.86 -10.70 23.11
CA GLU A 20 4.56 -10.59 21.81
C GLU A 20 3.82 -11.30 20.67
N THR A 21 3.28 -12.50 20.94
CA THR A 21 2.49 -13.22 19.92
C THR A 21 1.19 -12.49 19.61
N TYR A 22 0.55 -11.91 20.62
CA TYR A 22 -0.67 -11.11 20.49
C TYR A 22 -0.42 -9.81 19.74
N GLU A 23 0.67 -9.11 20.04
CA GLU A 23 1.09 -7.88 19.36
C GLU A 23 1.39 -8.14 17.88
N LYS A 24 2.13 -9.23 17.56
CA LYS A 24 2.37 -9.65 16.17
C LYS A 24 1.08 -9.97 15.41
N HIS A 25 0.16 -10.70 16.03
CA HIS A 25 -1.12 -11.04 15.40
C HIS A 25 -1.94 -9.78 15.11
N LYS A 26 -2.00 -8.84 16.06
CA LYS A 26 -2.70 -7.57 15.92
C LYS A 26 -2.10 -6.69 14.84
N GLU A 27 -0.77 -6.69 14.69
CA GLU A 27 -0.08 -5.96 13.63
C GLU A 27 -0.35 -6.59 12.24
N GLN A 28 -0.35 -7.92 12.13
CA GLN A 28 -0.71 -8.61 10.90
C GLN A 28 -2.17 -8.34 10.49
N GLU A 29 -3.12 -8.42 11.42
CA GLU A 29 -4.53 -8.07 11.15
C GLU A 29 -4.66 -6.63 10.65
N ARG A 30 -3.90 -5.70 11.22
CA ARG A 30 -3.88 -4.30 10.78
C ARG A 30 -3.35 -4.09 9.37
N HIS A 31 -2.47 -4.96 8.87
CA HIS A 31 -1.86 -4.82 7.54
C HIS A 31 -2.52 -5.69 6.45
N VAL A 32 -3.21 -6.76 6.85
CA VAL A 32 -3.80 -7.75 5.93
C VAL A 32 -5.32 -7.54 5.76
N ALA A 33 -5.95 -6.71 6.61
CA ALA A 33 -7.34 -6.34 6.42
C ALA A 33 -7.58 -5.74 5.02
N PRO A 34 -8.72 -6.01 4.36
CA PRO A 34 -9.01 -5.59 2.98
C PRO A 34 -9.10 -4.06 2.73
N GLY A 35 -8.71 -3.21 3.68
CA GLY A 35 -8.52 -1.77 3.52
C GLY A 35 -7.17 -1.25 4.05
N ALA A 36 -6.24 -2.16 4.39
CA ALA A 36 -4.95 -1.84 4.99
C ALA A 36 -3.77 -1.91 4.01
N TYR A 37 -4.00 -2.45 2.82
CA TYR A 37 -3.07 -2.28 1.71
C TYR A 37 -2.89 -0.78 1.47
N GLY A 38 -1.66 -0.34 1.21
CA GLY A 38 -1.35 1.06 0.85
C GLY A 38 -1.92 1.43 -0.52
N ILE A 39 -3.21 1.20 -0.73
CA ILE A 39 -3.98 1.61 -1.89
C ILE A 39 -4.23 3.09 -1.67
N ASP A 40 -3.54 3.90 -2.45
CA ASP A 40 -3.78 5.33 -2.48
C ASP A 40 -5.23 5.56 -2.93
N ASP A 41 -5.98 6.34 -2.14
CA ASP A 41 -7.31 6.78 -2.54
C ASP A 41 -7.24 7.53 -3.88
N PHE A 42 -8.31 7.46 -4.67
CA PHE A 42 -8.44 8.12 -5.97
C PHE A 42 -8.10 9.62 -5.91
N LEU A 43 -8.44 10.27 -4.78
CA LEU A 43 -8.06 11.67 -4.53
C LEU A 43 -6.54 11.86 -4.44
N THR A 44 -5.85 10.96 -3.75
CA THR A 44 -4.38 10.95 -3.60
C THR A 44 -3.71 10.69 -4.94
N GLU A 45 -4.20 9.72 -5.72
CA GLU A 45 -3.70 9.44 -7.06
C GLU A 45 -3.88 10.63 -8.01
N ASN A 46 -5.03 11.30 -7.96
CA ASN A 46 -5.27 12.49 -8.79
C ASN A 46 -4.43 13.70 -8.38
N GLY A 47 -4.07 13.82 -7.10
CA GLY A 47 -3.13 14.83 -6.63
C GLY A 47 -1.71 14.63 -7.14
N ARG A 48 -1.29 13.38 -7.38
CA ARG A 48 0.03 13.04 -7.96
C ARG A 48 0.11 13.30 -9.46
N LYS A 49 -1.01 13.27 -10.17
CA LYS A 49 -1.03 13.53 -11.62
C LYS A 49 -0.61 14.98 -11.90
N PRO A 50 0.29 15.24 -12.86
CA PRO A 50 0.67 16.59 -13.21
C PRO A 50 -0.57 17.37 -13.67
N ARG A 51 -0.90 18.45 -12.97
CA ARG A 51 -2.02 19.32 -13.33
C ARG A 51 -1.57 20.29 -14.40
N SER A 52 -2.33 20.38 -15.49
CA SER A 52 -2.15 21.48 -16.45
C SER A 52 -2.45 22.80 -15.73
N ILE A 53 -1.44 23.63 -15.53
CA ILE A 53 -1.58 24.98 -14.93
C ILE A 53 -2.45 25.88 -15.83
N ARG A 54 -2.58 25.54 -17.12
CA ARG A 54 -3.27 26.35 -18.15
C ARG A 54 -4.53 25.67 -18.73
N GLY A 55 -5.05 24.62 -18.09
CA GLY A 55 -6.25 23.91 -18.55
C GLY A 55 -6.08 23.22 -19.93
N ALA A 56 -7.19 22.97 -20.63
CA ALA A 56 -7.23 22.32 -21.94
C ALA A 56 -6.66 23.17 -23.11
N LEU A 57 -6.07 24.33 -22.82
CA LEU A 57 -5.76 25.38 -23.80
C LEU A 57 -4.25 25.68 -23.94
N ASP A 58 -3.35 24.90 -23.34
CA ASP A 58 -1.90 25.19 -23.41
C ASP A 58 -1.32 25.04 -24.83
N GLN A 59 -1.99 24.29 -25.70
CA GLN A 59 -1.63 24.20 -27.10
C GLN A 59 -2.74 24.86 -27.93
N LEU A 60 -2.60 26.16 -28.18
CA LEU A 60 -3.33 26.94 -29.19
C LEU A 60 -3.01 26.47 -30.63
N THR A 61 -2.75 25.18 -30.82
CA THR A 61 -2.45 24.60 -32.13
C THR A 61 -3.71 24.72 -32.98
N PRO A 62 -3.68 25.46 -34.11
CA PRO A 62 -4.86 25.62 -34.94
C PRO A 62 -5.28 24.25 -35.48
N ARG A 63 -6.56 23.90 -35.30
CA ARG A 63 -7.15 22.63 -35.75
C ARG A 63 -7.00 22.40 -37.26
N PHE A 64 -6.93 23.49 -38.03
CA PHE A 64 -6.73 23.48 -39.48
C PHE A 64 -5.62 24.46 -39.85
N PRO A 65 -4.57 24.02 -40.57
CA PRO A 65 -3.57 24.92 -41.13
C PRO A 65 -4.21 25.81 -42.20
N LYS A 66 -3.87 27.10 -42.23
CA LYS A 66 -4.38 28.07 -43.21
C LYS A 66 -4.10 27.69 -44.67
N ASP A 67 -3.11 26.82 -44.90
CA ASP A 67 -2.60 26.49 -46.22
C ASP A 67 -3.21 25.21 -46.83
N GLN A 68 -4.23 24.60 -46.20
CA GLN A 68 -4.93 23.47 -46.82
C GLN A 68 -6.04 23.96 -47.76
N PRO A 69 -6.01 23.61 -49.06
CA PRO A 69 -7.13 23.87 -49.94
C PRO A 69 -8.31 22.98 -49.50
N VAL A 70 -9.47 23.61 -49.29
CA VAL A 70 -10.73 22.91 -49.07
C VAL A 70 -11.05 22.11 -50.32
N ARG A 71 -11.19 20.79 -50.16
CA ARG A 71 -11.56 19.86 -51.24
C ARG A 71 -13.06 19.89 -51.51
#